data_AF-A0A925A9S2-F1
#
_entry.id   AF-A0A925A9S2-F1
#
_cell.length_a   1.000
_cell.length_b   1.000
_cell.length_c   1.000
_cell.angle_alpha   90.00
_cell.angle_beta   90.00
_cell.angle_gamma   90.00
#
_symmetry.space_group_name_H-M   'P 1'
#
loop_
_entity.id
_entity.type
_entity.pdbx_description
1 polymer ?
#
loop_
_entity_poly.entity_id
_entity_poly.type
_entity_poly.pdbx_seq_one_letter_code
_entity_poly.pdbx_strand_id
1 'polypeptide(L)'
;MPPFLHFEALDTKPMRQTGLSEWELDVLSRETLAYSSISGGRAVTSHSDVATLINLIKRLEENIWRAYPHGQRDIILELNRSSHRQFPWQRPTNHPAIARYYKIYSDPKVEEVLRRVTGLNTVELFRVGIGLTGHFLEKPALPIPAPAALRVDSSQIDNFLRRFADTIVNLRNHIEAKAAFGVNWAYVSNPLRDRPLVAVMINGGPHYLCPIPSFLLQRLTSGIYYELISDDGFANPFGASFQRYLGEVLVRVQANASVPYAIFPERNYGPASKRKDTVDWIATDGSANLFIEAKAKRLAVQAKIDLESRTAMESQVSKMAEFVVQVYKTIVDALDGKYPEWKPNALPIYPIVVTLEEWFPLGPIVHGTLKNRVVELMEEAKLDIGMLKTMPYSLASSDDFEMAIHVMSKRGIDTVMAERCSEEKREWLLAGVLTNSFADELSDAEMFFPEIWKEIIPETMGDQ
;
A
#
# COMPACT_ATOMS: atom_id res chain seq x y z
N MET A 1 8.88 -10.13 11.53
CA MET A 1 7.74 -9.22 11.72
C MET A 1 7.19 -9.47 13.12
N PRO A 2 6.71 -8.44 13.83
CA PRO A 2 6.07 -8.59 15.12
C PRO A 2 4.77 -9.43 15.06
N PRO A 3 4.38 -10.14 16.12
CA PRO A 3 3.26 -11.09 16.11
C PRO A 3 1.89 -10.50 15.72
N PHE A 4 1.61 -9.25 16.10
CA PHE A 4 0.33 -8.58 15.77
C PHE A 4 0.24 -8.09 14.30
N LEU A 5 1.35 -8.14 13.55
CA LEU A 5 1.36 -7.95 12.10
C LEU A 5 0.99 -9.24 11.34
N HIS A 6 0.83 -10.36 12.05
CA HIS A 6 0.45 -11.64 11.48
C HIS A 6 -1.02 -11.94 11.75
N PHE A 7 -1.74 -12.29 10.70
CA PHE A 7 -2.96 -13.07 10.85
C PHE A 7 -2.55 -14.54 10.91
N GLU A 8 -2.46 -15.16 12.09
CA GLU A 8 -2.18 -16.61 12.16
C GLU A 8 -3.22 -17.44 11.37
N ALA A 9 -4.47 -16.96 11.26
CA ALA A 9 -5.54 -17.60 10.50
C ALA A 9 -5.53 -17.29 8.98
N LEU A 10 -4.81 -16.24 8.54
CA LEU A 10 -4.56 -15.97 7.11
C LEU A 10 -3.13 -16.34 6.70
N ASP A 11 -2.34 -16.89 7.63
CA ASP A 11 -1.05 -17.50 7.36
C ASP A 11 -1.33 -18.83 6.65
N THR A 12 -1.72 -18.74 5.38
CA THR A 12 -1.48 -19.86 4.46
C THR A 12 -0.03 -20.21 4.68
N LYS A 13 0.28 -21.43 5.16
CA LYS A 13 1.66 -21.94 5.28
C LYS A 13 2.48 -21.27 4.19
N PRO A 14 3.46 -20.41 4.53
CA PRO A 14 3.98 -19.45 3.56
C PRO A 14 4.29 -20.22 2.30
N MET A 15 3.68 -19.84 1.17
CA MET A 15 3.74 -20.55 -0.11
C MET A 15 5.19 -20.96 -0.51
N ARG A 16 6.19 -20.33 0.12
CA ARG A 16 7.59 -20.79 0.27
C ARG A 16 7.78 -22.27 0.61
N GLN A 17 6.91 -22.93 1.39
CA GLN A 17 7.01 -24.36 1.71
C GLN A 17 6.61 -25.27 0.53
N THR A 18 5.82 -24.76 -0.41
CA THR A 18 5.42 -25.50 -1.63
C THR A 18 6.27 -25.12 -2.85
N GLY A 19 7.18 -24.15 -2.72
CA GLY A 19 8.07 -23.69 -3.79
C GLY A 19 7.37 -22.84 -4.86
N LEU A 20 6.13 -22.41 -4.61
CA LEU A 20 5.36 -21.50 -5.46
C LEU A 20 5.34 -20.12 -4.78
N SER A 21 5.50 -19.05 -5.54
CA SER A 21 5.33 -17.69 -5.01
C SER A 21 4.04 -17.06 -5.52
N GLU A 22 3.49 -16.10 -4.79
CA GLU A 22 2.21 -15.48 -5.16
C GLU A 22 2.29 -14.68 -6.46
N TRP A 23 3.45 -14.07 -6.80
CA TRP A 23 3.62 -13.39 -8.09
C TRP A 23 3.74 -14.37 -9.27
N GLU A 24 4.14 -15.60 -9.03
CA GLU A 24 4.09 -16.68 -10.02
C GLU A 24 2.65 -17.20 -10.19
N LEU A 25 1.90 -17.32 -9.08
CA LEU A 25 0.48 -17.66 -9.12
C LEU A 25 -0.34 -16.57 -9.84
N ASP A 26 0.03 -15.30 -9.70
CA ASP A 26 -0.54 -14.18 -10.44
C ASP A 26 -0.46 -14.40 -11.95
N VAL A 27 0.75 -14.67 -12.46
CA VAL A 27 0.92 -14.98 -13.90
C VAL A 27 0.23 -16.28 -14.27
N LEU A 28 0.41 -17.35 -13.49
CA LEU A 28 -0.19 -18.65 -13.79
C LEU A 28 -1.71 -18.57 -13.89
N SER A 29 -2.38 -17.88 -12.96
CA SER A 29 -3.84 -17.74 -12.96
C SER A 29 -4.32 -16.93 -14.16
N ARG A 30 -3.63 -15.85 -14.54
CA ARG A 30 -3.91 -15.07 -15.75
C ARG A 30 -3.79 -15.93 -17.01
N GLU A 31 -2.68 -16.64 -17.17
CA GLU A 31 -2.45 -17.50 -18.35
C GLU A 31 -3.43 -18.68 -18.38
N THR A 32 -3.78 -19.24 -17.22
CA THR A 32 -4.79 -20.30 -17.10
C THR A 32 -6.15 -19.79 -17.55
N LEU A 33 -6.57 -18.60 -17.12
CA LEU A 33 -7.82 -17.97 -17.56
C LEU A 33 -7.81 -17.72 -19.05
N ALA A 34 -6.71 -17.21 -19.61
CA ALA A 34 -6.57 -16.89 -21.02
C ALA A 34 -6.66 -18.13 -21.93
N TYR A 35 -5.94 -19.20 -21.60
CA TYR A 35 -5.67 -20.28 -22.57
C TYR A 35 -6.25 -21.66 -22.21
N SER A 36 -6.68 -21.91 -20.97
CA SER A 36 -7.23 -23.22 -20.63
C SER A 36 -8.56 -23.47 -21.32
N SER A 37 -8.91 -24.73 -21.58
CA SER A 37 -10.27 -25.09 -21.98
C SER A 37 -11.25 -24.87 -20.82
N ILE A 38 -12.46 -24.35 -21.12
CA ILE A 38 -13.52 -24.17 -20.11
C ILE A 38 -14.08 -25.54 -19.67
N SER A 39 -14.12 -26.50 -20.60
CA SER A 39 -14.53 -27.87 -20.37
C SER A 39 -13.59 -28.83 -21.10
N GLY A 40 -13.36 -30.00 -20.51
CA GLY A 40 -12.38 -30.95 -21.00
C GLY A 40 -10.93 -30.49 -20.83
N GLY A 41 -9.98 -31.27 -21.35
CA GLY A 41 -8.54 -31.05 -21.18
C GLY A 41 -7.94 -31.79 -19.99
N ARG A 42 -6.61 -31.65 -19.81
CA ARG A 42 -5.90 -32.23 -18.67
C ARG A 42 -6.06 -31.31 -17.46
N ALA A 43 -6.68 -31.84 -16.40
CA ALA A 43 -6.77 -31.14 -15.14
C ALA A 43 -5.38 -31.01 -14.48
N VAL A 44 -5.10 -29.84 -13.91
CA VAL A 44 -3.90 -29.59 -13.10
C VAL A 44 -4.25 -29.94 -11.66
N THR A 45 -4.08 -31.21 -11.29
CA THR A 45 -4.52 -31.74 -9.99
C THR A 45 -3.37 -32.10 -9.05
N SER A 46 -2.13 -32.07 -9.54
CA SER A 46 -0.95 -32.42 -8.76
C SER A 46 0.03 -31.26 -8.61
N HIS A 47 0.81 -31.27 -7.52
CA HIS A 47 1.94 -30.35 -7.34
C HIS A 47 2.96 -30.41 -8.49
N SER A 48 3.16 -31.59 -9.09
CA SER A 48 4.08 -31.78 -10.22
C SER A 48 3.61 -31.03 -11.47
N ASP A 49 2.31 -31.04 -11.75
CA ASP A 49 1.74 -30.29 -12.86
C ASP A 49 1.93 -28.79 -12.66
N VAL A 50 1.62 -28.29 -11.46
CA VAL A 50 1.82 -26.87 -11.10
C VAL A 50 3.30 -26.47 -11.25
N ALA A 51 4.23 -27.25 -10.70
CA ALA A 51 5.66 -26.99 -10.81
C ALA A 51 6.13 -26.98 -12.27
N THR A 52 5.57 -27.86 -13.11
CA THR A 52 5.88 -27.89 -14.55
C THR A 52 5.45 -26.58 -15.23
N LEU A 53 4.25 -26.09 -14.93
CA LEU A 53 3.72 -24.84 -15.49
C LEU A 53 4.53 -23.62 -15.03
N ILE A 54 4.90 -23.55 -13.75
CA ILE A 54 5.78 -22.47 -13.26
C ILE A 54 7.15 -22.49 -13.93
N ASN A 55 7.74 -23.68 -14.09
CA ASN A 55 9.02 -23.80 -14.79
C ASN A 55 8.92 -23.39 -16.27
N LEU A 56 7.76 -23.57 -16.91
CA LEU A 56 7.51 -23.04 -18.26
C LEU A 56 7.45 -21.52 -18.27
N ILE A 57 6.76 -20.90 -17.31
CA ILE A 57 6.72 -19.44 -17.14
C ILE A 57 8.13 -18.88 -16.96
N LYS A 58 8.94 -19.44 -16.05
CA LYS A 58 10.33 -19.02 -15.81
C LYS A 58 11.19 -19.09 -17.08
N ARG A 59 11.13 -20.22 -17.80
CA ARG A 59 11.85 -20.40 -19.06
C ARG A 59 11.42 -19.38 -20.12
N LEU A 60 10.13 -19.04 -20.16
CA LEU A 60 9.63 -18.03 -21.09
C LEU A 60 10.18 -16.64 -20.75
N GLU A 61 10.15 -16.23 -19.47
CA GLU A 61 10.73 -14.96 -19.02
C GLU A 61 12.24 -14.87 -19.35
N GLU A 62 13.00 -15.95 -19.07
CA GLU A 62 14.42 -16.03 -19.42
C GLU A 62 14.67 -15.89 -20.92
N ASN A 63 13.87 -16.58 -21.75
CA ASN A 63 14.00 -16.51 -23.20
C ASN A 63 13.67 -15.12 -23.75
N ILE A 64 12.63 -14.47 -23.21
CA ILE A 64 12.26 -13.09 -23.54
C ILE A 64 13.42 -12.15 -23.22
N TRP A 65 13.99 -12.24 -22.02
CA TRP A 65 15.10 -11.38 -21.60
C TRP A 65 16.36 -11.61 -22.45
N ARG A 66 16.68 -12.87 -22.78
CA ARG A 66 17.81 -13.20 -23.66
C ARG A 66 17.64 -12.66 -25.07
N ALA A 67 16.41 -12.64 -25.59
CA ALA A 67 16.10 -12.10 -26.90
C ALA A 67 16.08 -10.56 -26.93
N TYR A 68 15.95 -9.90 -25.77
CA TYR A 68 15.88 -8.44 -25.71
C TYR A 68 17.22 -7.79 -26.05
N PRO A 69 17.28 -6.75 -26.92
CA PRO A 69 18.54 -6.18 -27.41
C PRO A 69 19.46 -5.69 -26.29
N HIS A 70 20.74 -6.09 -26.32
CA HIS A 70 21.71 -5.76 -25.26
C HIS A 70 21.85 -4.26 -24.97
N GLY A 71 21.81 -3.40 -26.00
CA GLY A 71 21.90 -1.94 -25.84
C GLY A 71 20.65 -1.28 -25.25
N GLN A 72 19.56 -2.04 -25.05
CA GLN A 72 18.30 -1.58 -24.47
C GLN A 72 18.03 -2.21 -23.10
N ARG A 73 18.90 -3.11 -22.62
CA ARG A 73 18.79 -3.72 -21.29
C ARG A 73 19.20 -2.71 -20.22
N ASP A 74 18.22 -2.16 -19.53
CA ASP A 74 18.44 -1.39 -18.30
C ASP A 74 18.17 -2.31 -17.09
N ILE A 75 19.25 -2.83 -16.50
CA ILE A 75 19.18 -3.72 -15.33
C ILE A 75 18.53 -3.01 -14.13
N ILE A 76 18.68 -1.70 -14.01
CA ILE A 76 18.16 -0.93 -12.89
C ILE A 76 16.65 -0.77 -13.03
N LEU A 77 16.18 -0.50 -14.25
CA LEU A 77 14.75 -0.46 -14.56
C LEU A 77 14.11 -1.84 -14.40
N GLU A 78 14.78 -2.90 -14.84
CA GLU A 78 14.31 -4.28 -14.66
C GLU A 78 14.23 -4.66 -13.17
N LEU A 79 15.23 -4.27 -12.37
CA LEU A 79 15.20 -4.45 -10.91
C LEU A 79 14.03 -3.70 -10.28
N ASN A 80 13.82 -2.43 -10.65
CA ASN A 80 12.71 -1.63 -10.12
C ASN A 80 11.34 -2.27 -10.43
N ARG A 81 11.12 -2.68 -11.68
CA ARG A 81 9.87 -3.36 -12.09
C ARG A 81 9.69 -4.70 -11.39
N SER A 82 10.74 -5.51 -11.32
CA SER A 82 10.74 -6.79 -10.61
C SER A 82 10.36 -6.60 -9.14
N SER A 83 10.86 -5.55 -8.50
CA SER A 83 10.48 -5.21 -7.13
C SER A 83 9.02 -4.77 -7.00
N HIS A 84 8.50 -3.96 -7.92
CA HIS A 84 7.07 -3.63 -7.91
C HIS A 84 6.17 -4.85 -8.18
N ARG A 85 6.66 -5.89 -8.87
CA ARG A 85 5.94 -7.16 -9.08
C ARG A 85 6.01 -8.07 -7.86
N GLN A 86 7.17 -8.16 -7.18
CA GLN A 86 7.42 -9.17 -6.15
C GLN A 86 7.24 -8.65 -4.71
N PHE A 87 7.69 -7.44 -4.41
CA PHE A 87 7.73 -6.93 -3.03
C PHE A 87 6.36 -6.74 -2.39
N PRO A 88 5.28 -6.35 -3.12
CA PRO A 88 3.95 -6.31 -2.53
C PRO A 88 3.48 -7.66 -1.97
N TRP A 89 4.01 -8.78 -2.46
CA TRP A 89 3.70 -10.12 -1.94
C TRP A 89 4.51 -10.50 -0.71
N GLN A 90 5.65 -9.84 -0.48
CA GLN A 90 6.48 -10.07 0.70
C GLN A 90 5.93 -9.38 1.95
N ARG A 91 5.00 -8.43 1.77
CA ARG A 91 4.23 -7.76 2.83
C ARG A 91 2.74 -8.06 2.61
N PRO A 92 2.24 -9.23 3.03
CA PRO A 92 0.82 -9.56 2.87
C PRO A 92 -0.06 -8.53 3.59
N THR A 93 -1.30 -8.37 3.13
CA THR A 93 -2.28 -7.52 3.81
C THR A 93 -2.44 -7.98 5.25
N ASN A 94 -2.10 -7.10 6.20
CA ASN A 94 -2.04 -7.37 7.63
C ASN A 94 -3.08 -6.52 8.40
N HIS A 95 -3.15 -6.72 9.71
CA HIS A 95 -4.10 -6.00 10.56
C HIS A 95 -3.96 -4.48 10.43
N PRO A 96 -2.76 -3.87 10.50
CA PRO A 96 -2.62 -2.42 10.29
C PRO A 96 -3.07 -1.94 8.92
N ALA A 97 -2.78 -2.68 7.84
CA ALA A 97 -3.24 -2.32 6.51
C ALA A 97 -4.77 -2.32 6.43
N ILE A 98 -5.44 -3.33 6.98
CA ILE A 98 -6.90 -3.37 7.04
C ILE A 98 -7.43 -2.21 7.88
N ALA A 99 -6.83 -1.96 9.04
CA ALA A 99 -7.21 -0.85 9.92
C ALA A 99 -7.12 0.51 9.24
N ARG A 100 -5.99 0.76 8.57
CA ARG A 100 -5.70 1.98 7.80
C ARG A 100 -6.76 2.24 6.75
N TYR A 101 -6.99 1.27 5.87
CA TYR A 101 -7.97 1.45 4.79
C TYR A 101 -9.40 1.49 5.30
N TYR A 102 -9.74 0.71 6.33
CA TYR A 102 -11.05 0.80 6.99
C TYR A 102 -11.29 2.21 7.53
N LYS A 103 -10.37 2.75 8.33
CA LYS A 103 -10.44 4.13 8.86
C LYS A 103 -10.57 5.18 7.76
N ILE A 104 -9.77 5.05 6.68
CA ILE A 104 -9.80 6.01 5.57
C ILE A 104 -11.15 5.95 4.82
N TYR A 105 -11.66 4.75 4.54
CA TYR A 105 -12.93 4.61 3.83
C TYR A 105 -14.14 4.90 4.71
N SER A 106 -14.03 4.81 6.04
CA SER A 106 -15.07 5.19 7.00
C SER A 106 -15.17 6.70 7.23
N ASP A 107 -14.33 7.54 6.60
CA ASP A 107 -14.60 8.98 6.57
C ASP A 107 -15.92 9.26 5.86
N PRO A 108 -16.84 10.06 6.44
CA PRO A 108 -18.19 10.24 5.87
C PRO A 108 -18.22 10.68 4.40
N LYS A 109 -17.27 11.53 3.97
CA LYS A 109 -17.20 12.01 2.59
C LYS A 109 -16.62 10.95 1.65
N VAL A 110 -15.69 10.14 2.14
CA VAL A 110 -15.14 9.02 1.37
C VAL A 110 -16.18 7.90 1.25
N GLU A 111 -16.88 7.60 2.34
CA GLU A 111 -17.92 6.58 2.39
C GLU A 111 -19.11 6.93 1.48
N GLU A 112 -19.47 8.21 1.35
CA GLU A 112 -20.50 8.66 0.42
C GLU A 112 -20.16 8.24 -1.03
N VAL A 113 -18.91 8.46 -1.45
CA VAL A 113 -18.42 8.04 -2.77
C VAL A 113 -18.41 6.51 -2.86
N LEU A 114 -17.90 5.83 -1.83
CA LEU A 114 -17.86 4.37 -1.79
C LEU A 114 -19.25 3.76 -2.00
N ARG A 115 -20.25 4.24 -1.26
CA ARG A 115 -21.65 3.78 -1.37
C ARG A 115 -22.21 4.06 -2.76
N ARG A 116 -21.95 5.23 -3.32
CA ARG A 116 -22.40 5.58 -4.67
C ARG A 116 -21.79 4.67 -5.75
N VAL A 117 -20.50 4.37 -5.65
CA VAL A 117 -19.77 3.58 -6.66
C VAL A 117 -20.03 2.07 -6.53
N THR A 118 -20.16 1.57 -5.30
CA THR A 118 -20.18 0.13 -5.01
C THR A 118 -21.53 -0.40 -4.55
N GLY A 119 -22.41 0.48 -4.07
CA GLY A 119 -23.66 0.10 -3.38
C GLY A 119 -23.44 -0.43 -1.96
N LEU A 120 -22.21 -0.48 -1.48
CA LEU A 120 -21.83 -0.99 -0.17
C LEU A 120 -21.24 0.13 0.69
N ASN A 121 -21.42 0.01 1.99
CA ASN A 121 -20.69 0.83 2.94
C ASN A 121 -19.39 0.19 3.42
N THR A 122 -18.58 0.94 4.16
CA THR A 122 -17.26 0.46 4.59
C THR A 122 -17.36 -0.78 5.48
N VAL A 123 -18.29 -0.82 6.42
CA VAL A 123 -18.52 -2.02 7.25
C VAL A 123 -18.93 -3.21 6.39
N GLU A 124 -19.86 -3.03 5.47
CA GLU A 124 -20.37 -4.09 4.58
C GLU A 124 -19.27 -4.63 3.67
N LEU A 125 -18.51 -3.74 3.03
CA LEU A 125 -17.41 -4.07 2.15
C LEU A 125 -16.38 -4.95 2.88
N PHE A 126 -15.91 -4.50 4.04
CA PHE A 126 -14.89 -5.22 4.80
C PHE A 126 -15.45 -6.51 5.40
N ARG A 127 -16.66 -6.49 5.96
CA ARG A 127 -17.30 -7.68 6.56
C ARG A 127 -17.49 -8.79 5.54
N VAL A 128 -18.12 -8.49 4.39
CA VAL A 128 -18.33 -9.47 3.32
C VAL A 128 -16.99 -9.96 2.79
N GLY A 129 -16.07 -9.04 2.48
CA GLY A 129 -14.79 -9.40 1.88
C GLY A 129 -13.89 -10.23 2.79
N ILE A 130 -13.81 -9.91 4.09
CA ILE A 130 -13.04 -10.70 5.07
C ILE A 130 -13.70 -12.06 5.30
N GLY A 131 -15.03 -12.13 5.43
CA GLY A 131 -15.76 -13.39 5.56
C GLY A 131 -15.54 -14.32 4.36
N LEU A 132 -15.62 -13.78 3.15
CA LEU A 132 -15.33 -14.53 1.93
C LEU A 132 -13.86 -14.95 1.85
N THR A 133 -12.92 -14.09 2.23
CA THR A 133 -11.50 -14.44 2.27
C THR A 133 -11.27 -15.64 3.20
N GLY A 134 -11.80 -15.61 4.42
CA GLY A 134 -11.71 -16.74 5.36
C GLY A 134 -12.27 -18.04 4.77
N HIS A 135 -13.43 -17.98 4.11
CA HIS A 135 -13.98 -19.14 3.40
C HIS A 135 -13.07 -19.64 2.29
N PHE A 136 -12.51 -18.76 1.45
CA PHE A 136 -11.68 -19.17 0.31
C PHE A 136 -10.29 -19.68 0.69
N LEU A 137 -9.83 -19.39 1.90
CA LEU A 137 -8.62 -19.98 2.45
C LEU A 137 -8.82 -21.45 2.84
N GLU A 138 -10.04 -21.84 3.21
CA GLU A 138 -10.38 -23.21 3.59
C GLU A 138 -11.02 -24.02 2.45
N LYS A 139 -11.80 -23.36 1.60
CA LYS A 139 -12.66 -23.98 0.59
C LYS A 139 -12.47 -23.30 -0.76
N PRO A 140 -12.14 -24.03 -1.84
CA PRO A 140 -11.81 -23.43 -3.13
C PRO A 140 -13.03 -22.85 -3.87
N ALA A 141 -14.25 -23.18 -3.44
CA ALA A 141 -15.48 -22.78 -4.08
C ALA A 141 -16.54 -22.34 -3.06
N LEU A 142 -17.29 -21.30 -3.42
CA LEU A 142 -18.47 -20.84 -2.69
C LEU A 142 -19.74 -21.22 -3.49
N PRO A 143 -20.60 -22.13 -2.97
CA PRO A 143 -21.90 -22.39 -3.59
C PRO A 143 -22.87 -21.24 -3.36
N ILE A 144 -23.85 -21.08 -4.26
CA ILE A 144 -24.98 -20.17 -4.08
C ILE A 144 -26.29 -20.99 -3.94
N PRO A 145 -27.13 -20.71 -2.93
CA PRO A 145 -26.99 -19.67 -1.90
C PRO A 145 -25.79 -19.90 -0.97
N ALA A 146 -25.21 -18.81 -0.48
CA ALA A 146 -24.01 -18.85 0.33
C ALA A 146 -24.27 -19.56 1.67
N PRO A 147 -23.30 -20.32 2.23
CA PRO A 147 -23.50 -21.01 3.49
C PRO A 147 -23.79 -20.05 4.65
N ALA A 148 -24.77 -20.39 5.50
CA ALA A 148 -25.11 -19.60 6.70
C ALA A 148 -23.92 -19.39 7.66
N ALA A 149 -22.91 -20.28 7.61
CA ALA A 149 -21.67 -20.17 8.36
C ALA A 149 -20.86 -18.90 8.07
N LEU A 150 -21.07 -18.24 6.91
CA LEU A 150 -20.45 -16.95 6.62
C LEU A 150 -20.98 -15.82 7.51
N ARG A 151 -22.19 -15.98 8.09
CA ARG A 151 -22.82 -14.99 8.99
C ARG A 151 -22.90 -13.57 8.39
N VAL A 152 -23.06 -13.48 7.08
CA VAL A 152 -23.27 -12.23 6.32
C VAL A 152 -24.63 -12.28 5.63
N ASP A 153 -25.31 -11.14 5.55
CA ASP A 153 -26.61 -11.04 4.89
C ASP A 153 -26.50 -11.41 3.40
N SER A 154 -27.48 -12.16 2.90
CA SER A 154 -27.46 -12.67 1.52
C SER A 154 -27.51 -11.55 0.48
N SER A 155 -28.21 -10.44 0.76
CA SER A 155 -28.25 -9.29 -0.16
C SER A 155 -26.92 -8.54 -0.20
N GLN A 156 -26.18 -8.49 0.91
CA GLN A 156 -24.83 -7.92 0.96
C GLN A 156 -23.83 -8.78 0.18
N ILE A 157 -23.92 -10.11 0.33
CA ILE A 157 -23.13 -11.05 -0.48
C ILE A 157 -23.44 -10.86 -1.96
N ASP A 158 -24.72 -10.80 -2.34
CA ASP A 158 -25.11 -10.63 -3.75
C ASP A 158 -24.59 -9.31 -4.35
N ASN A 159 -24.70 -8.20 -3.62
CA ASN A 159 -24.17 -6.90 -4.05
C ASN A 159 -22.64 -6.94 -4.21
N PHE A 160 -21.94 -7.56 -3.26
CA PHE A 160 -20.50 -7.74 -3.33
C PHE A 160 -20.09 -8.59 -4.54
N LEU A 161 -20.74 -9.75 -4.74
CA LEU A 161 -20.46 -10.66 -5.85
C LEU A 161 -20.70 -9.99 -7.21
N ARG A 162 -21.80 -9.23 -7.36
CA ARG A 162 -22.07 -8.45 -8.59
C ARG A 162 -20.96 -7.47 -8.94
N ARG A 163 -20.25 -6.95 -7.94
CA ARG A 163 -19.18 -5.98 -8.15
C ARG A 163 -17.81 -6.63 -8.32
N PHE A 164 -17.49 -7.67 -7.55
CA PHE A 164 -16.14 -8.22 -7.46
C PHE A 164 -15.96 -9.58 -8.13
N ALA A 165 -17.03 -10.15 -8.70
CA ALA A 165 -16.95 -11.35 -9.52
C ALA A 165 -17.12 -11.05 -11.01
N ASP A 166 -16.58 -11.94 -11.84
CA ASP A 166 -16.82 -11.93 -13.28
C ASP A 166 -16.80 -13.36 -13.86
N THR A 167 -17.27 -13.51 -15.09
CA THR A 167 -17.26 -14.81 -15.79
C THR A 167 -15.90 -15.08 -16.43
N ILE A 168 -15.57 -16.36 -16.64
CA ILE A 168 -14.33 -16.73 -17.37
C ILE A 168 -14.25 -16.05 -18.74
N VAL A 169 -15.38 -15.93 -19.45
CA VAL A 169 -15.45 -15.31 -20.77
C VAL A 169 -15.08 -13.82 -20.71
N ASN A 170 -15.65 -13.08 -19.78
CA ASN A 170 -15.35 -11.65 -19.63
C ASN A 170 -13.91 -11.42 -19.15
N LEU A 171 -13.42 -12.25 -18.22
CA LEU A 171 -12.03 -12.18 -17.76
C LEU A 171 -11.04 -12.41 -18.92
N ARG A 172 -11.34 -13.34 -19.85
CA ARG A 172 -10.54 -13.52 -21.08
C ARG A 172 -10.53 -12.27 -21.94
N ASN A 173 -11.69 -11.68 -22.19
CA ASN A 173 -11.78 -10.45 -22.97
C ASN A 173 -10.96 -9.32 -22.34
N HIS A 174 -10.96 -9.21 -21.01
CA HIS A 174 -10.13 -8.23 -20.30
C HIS A 174 -8.62 -8.51 -20.44
N ILE A 175 -8.21 -9.78 -20.45
CA ILE A 175 -6.80 -10.17 -20.66
C ILE A 175 -6.38 -9.85 -22.08
N GLU A 176 -7.19 -10.23 -23.08
CA GLU A 176 -6.91 -9.96 -24.49
C GLU A 176 -6.80 -8.46 -24.78
N ALA A 177 -7.69 -7.65 -24.21
CA ALA A 177 -7.68 -6.19 -24.39
C ALA A 177 -6.44 -5.51 -23.79
N LYS A 178 -5.80 -6.12 -22.78
CA LYS A 178 -4.61 -5.59 -22.10
C LYS A 178 -3.35 -6.39 -22.42
N ALA A 179 -3.41 -7.34 -23.36
CA ALA A 179 -2.31 -8.24 -23.64
C ALA A 179 -1.07 -7.47 -24.11
N ALA A 180 0.08 -7.79 -23.53
CA ALA A 180 1.38 -7.33 -23.98
C ALA A 180 2.30 -8.53 -24.16
N PHE A 181 3.19 -8.45 -25.16
CA PHE A 181 4.17 -9.48 -25.47
C PHE A 181 5.59 -8.97 -25.20
N GLY A 182 6.57 -9.86 -25.32
CA GLY A 182 7.97 -9.52 -25.07
C GLY A 182 8.22 -9.17 -23.60
N VAL A 183 9.11 -8.21 -23.33
CA VAL A 183 9.58 -7.87 -21.98
C VAL A 183 8.48 -7.40 -21.01
N ASN A 184 7.31 -7.03 -21.53
CA ASN A 184 6.15 -6.62 -20.73
C ASN A 184 5.19 -7.77 -20.41
N TRP A 185 5.38 -8.97 -20.97
CA TRP A 185 4.43 -10.10 -20.82
C TRP A 185 4.19 -10.50 -19.36
N ALA A 186 5.25 -10.67 -18.57
CA ALA A 186 5.13 -11.10 -17.16
C ALA A 186 4.54 -10.01 -16.23
N TYR A 187 4.34 -8.82 -16.78
CA TYR A 187 4.02 -7.58 -16.10
C TYR A 187 2.61 -7.07 -16.44
N VAL A 188 1.93 -7.69 -17.41
CA VAL A 188 0.53 -7.42 -17.73
C VAL A 188 -0.34 -7.64 -16.50
N SER A 189 -1.18 -6.65 -16.18
CA SER A 189 -2.10 -6.70 -15.05
C SER A 189 -3.06 -7.88 -15.17
N ASN A 190 -3.18 -8.67 -14.10
CA ASN A 190 -4.15 -9.74 -14.00
C ASN A 190 -5.53 -9.15 -13.69
N PRO A 191 -6.58 -9.43 -14.49
CA PRO A 191 -7.93 -8.91 -14.22
C PRO A 191 -8.49 -9.35 -12.86
N LEU A 192 -7.96 -10.43 -12.27
CA LEU A 192 -8.35 -10.88 -10.93
C LEU A 192 -7.98 -9.87 -9.82
N ARG A 193 -7.11 -8.89 -10.08
CA ARG A 193 -6.85 -7.79 -9.14
C ARG A 193 -8.05 -6.84 -9.04
N ASP A 194 -8.84 -6.72 -10.10
CA ASP A 194 -10.05 -5.88 -10.15
C ASP A 194 -11.31 -6.71 -9.83
N ARG A 195 -11.35 -7.96 -10.31
CA ARG A 195 -12.45 -8.92 -10.14
C ARG A 195 -11.91 -10.23 -9.56
N PRO A 196 -11.64 -10.30 -8.24
CA PRO A 196 -10.98 -11.44 -7.60
C PRO A 196 -11.77 -12.75 -7.59
N LEU A 197 -13.06 -12.70 -7.95
CA LEU A 197 -13.95 -13.85 -7.95
C LEU A 197 -14.33 -14.28 -9.36
N VAL A 198 -14.40 -15.58 -9.60
CA VAL A 198 -14.76 -16.16 -10.90
C VAL A 198 -16.08 -16.92 -10.78
N ALA A 199 -17.10 -16.46 -11.48
CA ALA A 199 -18.39 -17.12 -11.57
C ALA A 199 -18.31 -18.36 -12.46
N VAL A 200 -18.72 -19.51 -11.94
CA VAL A 200 -18.67 -20.81 -12.63
C VAL A 200 -19.90 -21.67 -12.31
N MET A 201 -20.11 -22.72 -13.10
CA MET A 201 -21.11 -23.76 -12.83
C MET A 201 -20.40 -25.06 -12.43
N ILE A 202 -20.68 -25.57 -11.23
CA ILE A 202 -20.14 -26.85 -10.74
C ILE A 202 -21.33 -27.77 -10.46
N ASN A 203 -21.32 -28.96 -11.07
CA ASN A 203 -22.41 -29.95 -10.96
C ASN A 203 -23.81 -29.36 -11.26
N GLY A 204 -23.89 -28.41 -12.19
CA GLY A 204 -25.13 -27.73 -12.56
C GLY A 204 -25.58 -26.62 -11.61
N GLY A 205 -24.85 -26.34 -10.52
CA GLY A 205 -25.14 -25.26 -9.57
C GLY A 205 -24.20 -24.06 -9.72
N PRO A 206 -24.67 -22.82 -9.45
CA PRO A 206 -23.84 -21.62 -9.46
C PRO A 206 -22.84 -21.61 -8.31
N HIS A 207 -21.58 -21.34 -8.63
CA HIS A 207 -20.49 -21.24 -7.68
C HIS A 207 -19.60 -20.04 -8.01
N TYR A 208 -18.83 -19.58 -7.02
CA TYR A 208 -17.74 -18.64 -7.20
C TYR A 208 -16.43 -19.26 -6.74
N LEU A 209 -15.37 -19.04 -7.51
CA LEU A 209 -14.00 -19.42 -7.17
C LEU A 209 -13.21 -18.17 -6.83
N CYS A 210 -12.22 -18.29 -5.94
CA CYS A 210 -11.22 -17.25 -5.71
C CYS A 210 -9.82 -17.85 -5.93
N PRO A 211 -9.25 -17.72 -7.14
CA PRO A 211 -7.96 -18.34 -7.45
C PRO A 211 -6.81 -17.85 -6.57
N ILE A 212 -6.88 -16.59 -6.12
CA ILE A 212 -5.87 -15.95 -5.29
C ILE A 212 -6.61 -15.22 -4.14
N PRO A 213 -6.86 -15.86 -2.99
CA PRO A 213 -7.61 -15.26 -1.88
C PRO A 213 -7.05 -13.91 -1.40
N SER A 214 -5.74 -13.71 -1.46
CA SER A 214 -5.11 -12.43 -1.11
C SER A 214 -5.53 -11.27 -2.03
N PHE A 215 -6.00 -11.53 -3.25
CA PHE A 215 -6.59 -10.48 -4.10
C PHE A 215 -7.91 -9.95 -3.56
N LEU A 216 -8.68 -10.73 -2.80
CA LEU A 216 -9.84 -10.17 -2.10
C LEU A 216 -9.39 -9.11 -1.10
N LEU A 217 -8.47 -9.43 -0.18
CA LEU A 217 -7.98 -8.48 0.81
C LEU A 217 -7.32 -7.25 0.18
N GLN A 218 -6.50 -7.46 -0.86
CA GLN A 218 -5.93 -6.36 -1.63
C GLN A 218 -7.03 -5.51 -2.28
N ARG A 219 -8.11 -6.12 -2.79
CA ARG A 219 -9.24 -5.39 -3.38
C ARG A 219 -9.95 -4.52 -2.36
N LEU A 220 -10.22 -5.02 -1.15
CA LEU A 220 -10.89 -4.25 -0.08
C LEU A 220 -10.06 -3.07 0.41
N THR A 221 -8.74 -3.22 0.37
CA THR A 221 -7.79 -2.24 0.88
C THR A 221 -7.37 -1.29 -0.23
N SER A 222 -6.21 -1.52 -0.82
CA SER A 222 -5.63 -0.61 -1.80
C SER A 222 -6.31 -0.74 -3.18
N GLY A 223 -6.91 -1.86 -3.55
CA GLY A 223 -7.41 -2.11 -4.90
C GLY A 223 -8.61 -1.24 -5.28
N ILE A 224 -9.59 -1.10 -4.37
CA ILE A 224 -10.85 -0.39 -4.67
C ILE A 224 -10.65 1.10 -4.98
N TYR A 225 -9.57 1.71 -4.49
CA TYR A 225 -9.15 3.07 -4.81
C TYR A 225 -9.19 3.36 -6.32
N TYR A 226 -8.74 2.44 -7.18
CA TYR A 226 -8.68 2.68 -8.62
C TYR A 226 -10.06 2.78 -9.27
N GLU A 227 -11.09 2.26 -8.59
CA GLU A 227 -12.47 2.42 -9.01
C GLU A 227 -13.06 3.74 -8.48
N LEU A 228 -12.72 4.11 -7.25
CA LEU A 228 -13.22 5.31 -6.59
C LEU A 228 -12.58 6.60 -7.12
N ILE A 229 -11.30 6.57 -7.53
CA ILE A 229 -10.57 7.74 -8.03
C ILE A 229 -11.13 8.32 -9.33
N SER A 230 -11.97 7.56 -10.03
CA SER A 230 -12.67 8.04 -11.23
C SER A 230 -13.87 8.94 -10.90
N ASP A 231 -14.29 9.01 -9.64
CA ASP A 231 -15.32 9.92 -9.17
C ASP A 231 -14.68 11.26 -8.74
N ASP A 232 -15.16 12.37 -9.32
CA ASP A 232 -14.62 13.72 -9.08
C ASP A 232 -14.69 14.14 -7.59
N GLY A 233 -15.61 13.54 -6.82
CA GLY A 233 -15.77 13.80 -5.40
C GLY A 233 -14.79 13.04 -4.51
N PHE A 234 -13.95 12.14 -5.03
CA PHE A 234 -13.15 11.23 -4.22
C PHE A 234 -11.79 11.78 -3.77
N ALA A 235 -11.03 12.37 -4.69
CA ALA A 235 -9.59 12.60 -4.49
C ALA A 235 -9.26 13.48 -3.28
N ASN A 236 -9.97 14.60 -3.12
CA ASN A 236 -9.73 15.54 -2.03
C ASN A 236 -10.17 14.96 -0.66
N PRO A 237 -11.40 14.42 -0.49
CA PRO A 237 -11.78 13.73 0.74
C PRO A 237 -10.84 12.58 1.12
N PHE A 238 -10.42 11.78 0.15
CA PHE A 238 -9.50 10.67 0.40
C PHE A 238 -8.15 11.15 0.94
N GLY A 239 -7.59 12.21 0.36
CA GLY A 239 -6.38 12.86 0.85
C GLY A 239 -6.51 13.36 2.29
N ALA A 240 -7.57 14.11 2.58
CA ALA A 240 -7.86 14.62 3.92
C ALA A 240 -8.10 13.49 4.93
N SER A 241 -8.74 12.41 4.52
CA SER A 241 -8.96 11.25 5.38
C SER A 241 -7.68 10.51 5.71
N PHE A 242 -6.75 10.40 4.76
CA PHE A 242 -5.42 9.83 5.03
C PHE A 242 -4.62 10.70 6.00
N GLN A 243 -4.62 12.02 5.80
CA GLN A 243 -3.99 12.98 6.71
C GLN A 243 -4.56 12.82 8.13
N ARG A 244 -5.89 12.73 8.27
CA ARG A 244 -6.53 12.50 9.57
C ARG A 244 -6.12 11.17 10.19
N TYR A 245 -6.06 10.09 9.40
CA TYR A 245 -5.61 8.79 9.88
C TYR A 245 -4.21 8.85 10.51
N LEU A 246 -3.24 9.53 9.88
CA LEU A 246 -1.91 9.71 10.47
C LEU A 246 -1.97 10.43 11.82
N GLY A 247 -2.84 11.45 11.94
CA GLY A 247 -3.11 12.11 13.22
C GLY A 247 -3.67 11.17 14.29
N GLU A 248 -4.60 10.29 13.92
CA GLU A 248 -5.14 9.28 14.83
C GLU A 248 -4.06 8.29 15.30
N VAL A 249 -3.13 7.90 14.42
CA VAL A 249 -1.96 7.08 14.77
C VAL A 249 -1.08 7.82 15.78
N LEU A 250 -0.72 9.09 15.50
CA LEU A 250 0.07 9.91 16.42
C LEU A 250 -0.56 9.98 17.81
N VAL A 251 -1.86 10.27 17.89
CA VAL A 251 -2.60 10.38 19.16
C VAL A 251 -2.68 9.03 19.88
N ARG A 252 -2.95 7.94 19.15
CA ARG A 252 -3.04 6.59 19.72
C ARG A 252 -1.73 6.17 20.38
N VAL A 253 -0.62 6.42 19.71
CA VAL A 253 0.70 6.07 20.23
C VAL A 253 1.09 6.95 21.42
N GLN A 254 0.63 8.21 21.45
CA GLN A 254 0.95 9.15 22.51
C GLN A 254 0.37 8.71 23.84
N ALA A 255 -0.83 8.11 23.80
CA ALA A 255 -1.53 7.63 24.99
C ALA A 255 -0.73 6.56 25.77
N ASN A 256 0.14 5.81 25.08
CA ASN A 256 0.94 4.73 25.65
C ASN A 256 2.45 5.02 25.57
N ALA A 257 2.85 6.26 25.29
CA ALA A 257 4.24 6.62 25.05
C ALA A 257 5.06 6.64 26.35
N SER A 258 6.26 6.06 26.31
CA SER A 258 7.25 6.22 27.39
C SER A 258 7.96 7.58 27.31
N VAL A 259 8.06 8.13 26.10
CA VAL A 259 8.56 9.48 25.80
C VAL A 259 7.39 10.33 25.33
N PRO A 260 6.88 11.27 26.13
CA PRO A 260 5.79 12.15 25.73
C PRO A 260 6.20 13.05 24.57
N TYR A 261 5.30 13.22 23.61
CA TYR A 261 5.43 14.21 22.53
C TYR A 261 4.20 15.09 22.46
N ALA A 262 4.36 16.35 22.10
CA ALA A 262 3.30 17.26 21.71
C ALA A 262 2.96 17.03 20.22
N ILE A 263 1.67 17.11 19.89
CA ILE A 263 1.16 16.94 18.53
C ILE A 263 0.48 18.24 18.10
N PHE A 264 0.84 18.75 16.92
CA PHE A 264 0.24 19.93 16.33
C PHE A 264 -0.40 19.55 14.98
N PRO A 265 -1.73 19.64 14.85
CA PRO A 265 -2.41 19.42 13.58
C PRO A 265 -2.18 20.57 12.60
N GLU A 266 -2.48 20.33 11.33
CA GLU A 266 -2.53 21.37 10.31
C GLU A 266 -3.42 22.55 10.75
N ARG A 267 -2.89 23.76 10.59
CA ARG A 267 -3.60 25.01 10.81
C ARG A 267 -3.36 25.95 9.64
N ASN A 268 -4.37 26.74 9.33
CA ASN A 268 -4.19 27.82 8.39
C ASN A 268 -3.61 29.06 9.07
N TYR A 269 -2.82 29.84 8.34
CA TYR A 269 -2.23 31.09 8.81
C TYR A 269 -2.06 32.10 7.66
N GLY A 270 -1.64 33.32 8.02
CA GLY A 270 -1.51 34.44 7.10
C GLY A 270 -2.84 35.19 6.87
N PRO A 271 -2.80 36.28 6.08
CA PRO A 271 -3.99 37.07 5.77
C PRO A 271 -4.94 36.27 4.85
N ALA A 272 -6.25 36.54 4.92
CA ALA A 272 -7.26 35.81 4.15
C ALA A 272 -6.99 35.77 2.62
N SER A 273 -6.38 36.83 2.07
CA SER A 273 -6.00 36.92 0.65
C SER A 273 -4.77 36.11 0.25
N LYS A 274 -3.98 35.63 1.23
CA LYS A 274 -2.79 34.79 1.04
C LYS A 274 -2.73 33.72 2.13
N ARG A 275 -3.86 33.04 2.36
CA ARG A 275 -3.98 31.96 3.33
C ARG A 275 -3.01 30.85 2.95
N LYS A 276 -2.23 30.43 3.92
CA LYS A 276 -1.31 29.28 3.84
C LYS A 276 -1.70 28.25 4.87
N ASP A 277 -1.19 27.05 4.69
CA ASP A 277 -1.35 25.95 5.62
C ASP A 277 0.01 25.59 6.22
N THR A 278 0.02 25.22 7.49
CA THR A 278 1.19 24.58 8.10
C THR A 278 1.43 23.24 7.44
N VAL A 279 2.54 22.59 7.76
CA VAL A 279 2.70 21.16 7.50
C VAL A 279 1.54 20.37 8.13
N ASP A 280 1.20 19.21 7.53
CA ASP A 280 0.03 18.42 7.91
C ASP A 280 0.00 18.04 9.40
N TRP A 281 1.15 17.63 9.93
CA TRP A 281 1.34 17.35 11.35
C TRP A 281 2.76 17.71 11.82
N ILE A 282 2.88 18.08 13.09
CA ILE A 282 4.17 18.19 13.79
C ILE A 282 4.09 17.35 15.05
N ALA A 283 5.11 16.52 15.29
CA ALA A 283 5.34 15.87 16.57
C ALA A 283 6.61 16.44 17.21
N THR A 284 6.57 16.78 18.50
CA THR A 284 7.73 17.35 19.22
C THR A 284 7.88 16.68 20.57
N ASP A 285 9.02 16.06 20.82
CA ASP A 285 9.41 15.58 22.16
C ASP A 285 10.55 16.44 22.72
N GLY A 286 11.14 16.00 23.84
CA GLY A 286 12.28 16.70 24.44
C GLY A 286 13.59 16.62 23.64
N SER A 287 13.62 15.85 22.54
CA SER A 287 14.81 15.56 21.75
C SER A 287 14.79 16.20 20.36
N ALA A 288 13.65 16.24 19.66
CA ALA A 288 13.55 16.74 18.29
C ALA A 288 12.12 17.13 17.88
N ASN A 289 12.01 17.77 16.72
CA ASN A 289 10.76 18.06 16.02
C ASN A 289 10.67 17.23 14.73
N LEU A 290 9.57 16.52 14.53
CA LEU A 290 9.25 15.78 13.31
C LEU A 290 8.16 16.54 12.54
N PHE A 291 8.50 17.04 11.34
CA PHE A 291 7.58 17.75 10.45
C PHE A 291 7.06 16.78 9.39
N ILE A 292 5.77 16.47 9.41
CA ILE A 292 5.17 15.33 8.72
C ILE A 292 4.21 15.81 7.64
N GLU A 293 4.53 15.54 6.38
CA GLU A 293 3.66 15.82 5.23
C GLU A 293 3.03 14.53 4.70
N ALA A 294 1.71 14.46 4.66
CA ALA A 294 0.92 13.33 4.23
C ALA A 294 0.58 13.39 2.73
N LYS A 295 0.84 12.30 2.01
CA LYS A 295 0.54 12.17 0.57
C LYS A 295 -0.21 10.88 0.26
N ALA A 296 -1.52 11.00 0.09
CA ALA A 296 -2.40 9.89 -0.30
C ALA A 296 -2.32 9.52 -1.79
N LYS A 297 -1.65 10.36 -2.60
CA LYS A 297 -1.59 10.17 -4.05
C LYS A 297 -0.80 8.90 -4.37
N ARG A 298 -1.44 7.98 -5.09
CA ARG A 298 -0.80 6.75 -5.55
C ARG A 298 -0.10 6.97 -6.88
N LEU A 299 0.98 6.25 -7.08
CA LEU A 299 1.59 6.12 -8.39
C LEU A 299 0.64 5.36 -9.32
N ALA A 300 0.51 5.81 -10.57
CA ALA A 300 -0.23 5.07 -11.59
C ALA A 300 0.42 3.70 -11.82
N VAL A 301 -0.39 2.63 -11.85
CA VAL A 301 0.06 1.23 -12.05
C VAL A 301 0.91 1.09 -13.31
N GLN A 302 0.51 1.75 -14.40
CA GLN A 302 1.23 1.69 -15.69
C GLN A 302 2.66 2.26 -15.60
N ALA A 303 2.86 3.26 -14.73
CA ALA A 303 4.17 3.88 -14.53
C ALA A 303 5.14 3.00 -13.71
N LYS A 304 4.66 1.92 -13.06
CA LYS A 304 5.48 0.96 -12.29
C LYS A 304 5.98 -0.22 -13.14
N ILE A 305 5.48 -0.36 -14.37
CA ILE A 305 5.44 -1.65 -15.09
C ILE A 305 5.97 -1.51 -16.53
N ASP A 306 6.09 -0.32 -17.09
CA ASP A 306 6.55 -0.13 -18.48
C ASP A 306 8.08 0.10 -18.58
N LEU A 307 8.76 -0.69 -19.42
CA LEU A 307 10.21 -0.60 -19.69
C LEU A 307 10.51 0.52 -20.68
N GLU A 308 9.51 0.93 -21.46
CA GLU A 308 9.68 1.88 -22.56
C GLU A 308 9.57 3.34 -22.12
N SER A 309 9.20 3.60 -20.85
CA SER A 309 8.93 4.97 -20.35
C SER A 309 9.83 5.38 -19.20
N ARG A 310 11.10 5.70 -19.50
CA ARG A 310 12.02 6.38 -18.57
C ARG A 310 11.41 7.68 -18.01
N THR A 311 10.60 8.34 -18.83
CA THR A 311 9.87 9.57 -18.51
C THR A 311 8.84 9.39 -17.40
N ALA A 312 8.21 8.21 -17.28
CA ALA A 312 7.27 7.93 -16.20
C ALA A 312 7.99 7.87 -14.84
N MET A 313 9.14 7.21 -14.76
CA MET A 313 9.97 7.17 -13.54
C MET A 313 10.45 8.58 -13.15
N GLU A 314 10.98 9.34 -14.11
CA GLU A 314 11.45 10.72 -13.88
C GLU A 314 10.34 11.66 -13.39
N SER A 315 9.12 11.51 -13.93
CA SER A 315 7.95 12.27 -13.47
C SER A 315 7.59 11.95 -12.01
N GLN A 316 7.68 10.67 -11.61
CA GLN A 316 7.43 10.27 -10.23
C GLN A 316 8.48 10.83 -9.26
N VAL A 317 9.76 10.71 -9.62
CA VAL A 317 10.87 11.26 -8.83
C VAL A 317 10.70 12.77 -8.68
N SER A 318 10.38 13.47 -9.76
CA SER A 318 10.09 14.91 -9.76
C SER A 318 8.95 15.26 -8.81
N LYS A 319 7.89 14.45 -8.81
CA LYS A 319 6.77 14.69 -7.91
C LYS A 319 7.13 14.51 -6.43
N MET A 320 7.99 13.54 -6.10
CA MET A 320 8.46 13.37 -4.72
C MET A 320 9.36 14.53 -4.30
N ALA A 321 10.23 15.01 -5.21
CA ALA A 321 11.05 16.19 -4.96
C ALA A 321 10.20 17.44 -4.66
N GLU A 322 9.10 17.64 -5.40
CA GLU A 322 8.15 18.73 -5.12
C GLU A 322 7.57 18.65 -3.70
N PHE A 323 7.19 17.46 -3.24
CA PHE A 323 6.67 17.27 -1.88
C PHE A 323 7.72 17.59 -0.83
N VAL A 324 8.96 17.11 -1.01
CA VAL A 324 10.08 17.43 -0.09
C VAL A 324 10.32 18.94 -0.02
N VAL A 325 10.37 19.63 -1.16
CA VAL A 325 10.57 21.08 -1.20
C VAL A 325 9.40 21.84 -0.61
N GLN A 326 8.17 21.33 -0.74
CA GLN A 326 7.01 21.88 -0.04
C GLN A 326 7.22 21.88 1.48
N VAL A 327 7.72 20.78 2.06
CA VAL A 327 8.02 20.72 3.51
C VAL A 327 9.10 21.72 3.91
N TYR A 328 10.16 21.90 3.11
CA TYR A 328 11.18 22.90 3.43
C TYR A 328 10.63 24.34 3.38
N LYS A 329 9.75 24.66 2.44
CA LYS A 329 9.08 25.98 2.40
C LYS A 329 8.28 26.24 3.68
N THR A 330 7.56 25.23 4.16
CA THR A 330 6.74 25.36 5.36
C THR A 330 7.59 25.40 6.63
N ILE A 331 8.72 24.68 6.69
CA ILE A 331 9.72 24.78 7.77
C ILE A 331 10.31 26.18 7.86
N VAL A 332 10.65 26.83 6.74
CA VAL A 332 11.15 28.22 6.77
C VAL A 332 10.11 29.16 7.40
N ASP A 333 8.85 29.04 6.99
CA ASP A 333 7.77 29.83 7.60
C ASP A 333 7.59 29.51 9.10
N ALA A 334 7.79 28.25 9.52
CA ALA A 334 7.75 27.85 10.93
C ALA A 334 8.89 28.47 11.74
N LEU A 335 10.12 28.42 11.23
CA LEU A 335 11.32 29.00 11.85
C LEU A 335 11.24 30.52 11.96
N ASP A 336 10.56 31.19 11.03
CA ASP A 336 10.22 32.62 11.09
C ASP A 336 9.13 32.94 12.13
N GLY A 337 8.63 31.94 12.86
CA GLY A 337 7.60 32.12 13.89
C GLY A 337 6.20 32.38 13.34
N LYS A 338 5.94 32.11 12.05
CA LYS A 338 4.63 32.36 11.41
C LYS A 338 3.57 31.32 11.80
N TYR A 339 3.99 30.18 12.33
CA TYR A 339 3.08 29.13 12.77
C TYR A 339 2.29 29.57 14.02
N PRO A 340 0.97 29.30 14.06
CA PRO A 340 0.13 29.75 15.17
C PRO A 340 0.48 29.03 16.48
N GLU A 341 0.58 27.70 16.44
CA GLU A 341 0.68 26.85 17.63
C GLU A 341 2.12 26.42 17.94
N TRP A 342 2.85 25.88 16.95
CA TRP A 342 4.26 25.51 17.13
C TRP A 342 5.17 26.74 17.11
N LYS A 343 6.23 26.73 17.94
CA LYS A 343 7.21 27.81 18.03
C LYS A 343 8.62 27.29 17.77
N PRO A 344 9.48 28.08 17.09
CA PRO A 344 10.89 27.76 16.93
C PRO A 344 11.56 27.43 18.26
N ASN A 345 12.35 26.38 18.26
CA ASN A 345 13.13 25.93 19.40
C ASN A 345 14.52 25.47 18.93
N ALA A 346 15.40 25.13 19.88
CA ALA A 346 16.78 24.74 19.59
C ALA A 346 16.94 23.25 19.24
N LEU A 347 15.85 22.48 19.20
CA LEU A 347 15.91 21.05 18.92
C LEU A 347 16.07 20.79 17.41
N PRO A 348 16.71 19.68 17.01
CA PRO A 348 16.76 19.24 15.63
C PRO A 348 15.37 19.19 14.97
N ILE A 349 15.34 19.41 13.66
CA ILE A 349 14.12 19.27 12.84
C ILE A 349 14.37 18.17 11.81
N TYR A 350 13.46 17.21 11.77
CA TYR A 350 13.43 16.13 10.79
C TYR A 350 12.20 16.27 9.90
N PRO A 351 12.36 16.68 8.63
CA PRO A 351 11.29 16.62 7.64
C PRO A 351 11.03 15.17 7.22
N ILE A 352 9.76 14.77 7.16
CA ILE A 352 9.35 13.47 6.62
C ILE A 352 8.12 13.63 5.72
N VAL A 353 8.19 13.03 4.54
CA VAL A 353 7.02 12.86 3.66
C VAL A 353 6.52 11.43 3.82
N VAL A 354 5.27 11.29 4.24
CA VAL A 354 4.60 10.00 4.46
C VAL A 354 3.61 9.74 3.33
N THR A 355 3.86 8.72 2.53
CA THR A 355 2.99 8.29 1.44
C THR A 355 2.07 7.15 1.88
N LEU A 356 0.85 7.08 1.36
CA LEU A 356 -0.07 5.98 1.72
C LEU A 356 0.48 4.60 1.32
N GLU A 357 1.19 4.52 0.19
CA GLU A 357 1.83 3.30 -0.30
C GLU A 357 3.34 3.41 -0.37
N GLU A 358 3.99 2.26 -0.41
CA GLU A 358 5.43 2.15 -0.61
C GLU A 358 5.85 2.53 -2.02
N TRP A 359 6.91 3.34 -2.11
CA TRP A 359 7.44 3.87 -3.37
C TRP A 359 8.61 3.01 -3.90
N PHE A 360 9.22 2.16 -3.06
CA PHE A 360 10.38 1.32 -3.39
C PHE A 360 11.44 2.04 -4.24
N PRO A 361 12.05 3.14 -3.76
CA PRO A 361 13.13 3.80 -4.47
C PRO A 361 14.36 2.90 -4.47
N LEU A 362 14.49 2.04 -5.48
CA LEU A 362 15.57 1.08 -5.53
C LEU A 362 16.73 1.58 -6.38
N GLY A 363 17.90 1.53 -5.75
CA GLY A 363 19.17 1.76 -6.40
C GLY A 363 19.67 3.20 -6.29
N PRO A 364 21.00 3.39 -6.37
CA PRO A 364 21.65 4.68 -6.19
C PRO A 364 21.22 5.71 -7.24
N ILE A 365 20.73 5.27 -8.40
CA ILE A 365 20.25 6.16 -9.46
C ILE A 365 18.97 6.86 -9.04
N VAL A 366 17.98 6.16 -8.46
CA VAL A 366 16.72 6.79 -8.03
C VAL A 366 16.98 7.79 -6.90
N HIS A 367 17.83 7.42 -5.93
CA HIS A 367 18.21 8.33 -4.84
C HIS A 367 19.02 9.54 -5.34
N GLY A 368 19.97 9.32 -6.26
CA GLY A 368 20.75 10.39 -6.87
C GLY A 368 19.88 11.37 -7.68
N THR A 369 18.99 10.84 -8.52
CA THR A 369 18.05 11.66 -9.30
C THR A 369 17.11 12.45 -8.40
N LEU A 370 16.57 11.83 -7.35
CA LEU A 370 15.73 12.53 -6.37
C LEU A 370 16.49 13.66 -5.69
N LYS A 371 17.69 13.37 -5.17
CA LYS A 371 18.52 14.37 -4.48
C LYS A 371 18.83 15.56 -5.39
N ASN A 372 19.26 15.30 -6.62
CA ASN A 372 19.56 16.36 -7.58
C ASN A 372 18.31 17.20 -7.87
N ARG A 373 17.16 16.56 -8.07
CA ARG A 373 15.91 17.28 -8.35
C ARG A 373 15.42 18.10 -7.15
N VAL A 374 15.64 17.63 -5.92
CA VAL A 374 15.36 18.42 -4.70
C VAL A 374 16.25 19.66 -4.66
N VAL A 375 17.55 19.52 -4.93
CA VAL A 375 18.50 20.67 -4.97
C VAL A 375 18.04 21.71 -5.99
N GLU A 376 17.76 21.30 -7.23
CA GLU A 376 17.26 22.20 -8.28
C GLU A 376 16.00 22.96 -7.85
N LEU A 377 15.01 22.24 -7.32
CA LEU A 377 13.75 22.85 -6.86
C LEU A 377 13.92 23.77 -5.64
N MET A 378 14.90 23.49 -4.76
CA MET A 378 15.24 24.39 -3.66
C MET A 378 15.91 25.67 -4.16
N GLU A 379 16.83 25.57 -5.13
CA GLU A 379 17.46 26.73 -5.77
C GLU A 379 16.43 27.60 -6.50
N GLU A 380 15.53 26.99 -7.28
CA GLU A 380 14.41 27.67 -7.95
C GLU A 380 13.51 28.39 -6.92
N ALA A 381 13.28 27.76 -5.77
CA ALA A 381 12.52 28.33 -4.66
C ALA A 381 13.29 29.32 -3.79
N LYS A 382 14.60 29.53 -4.05
CA LYS A 382 15.52 30.37 -3.26
C LYS A 382 15.63 29.95 -1.79
N LEU A 383 15.57 28.65 -1.54
CA LEU A 383 15.79 28.05 -0.22
C LEU A 383 17.28 27.78 0.00
N ASP A 384 17.73 27.83 1.26
CA ASP A 384 19.10 27.46 1.61
C ASP A 384 19.33 25.95 1.44
N ILE A 385 20.21 25.57 0.53
CA ILE A 385 20.58 24.17 0.27
C ILE A 385 21.28 23.56 1.50
N GLY A 386 21.91 24.39 2.36
CA GLY A 386 22.50 23.97 3.63
C GLY A 386 21.52 23.25 4.55
N MET A 387 20.21 23.51 4.40
CA MET A 387 19.14 22.82 5.12
C MET A 387 19.12 21.31 4.84
N LEU A 388 19.55 20.85 3.66
CA LEU A 388 19.61 19.40 3.37
C LEU A 388 20.64 18.67 4.25
N LYS A 389 21.62 19.40 4.80
CA LYS A 389 22.62 18.87 5.72
C LYS A 389 22.18 19.00 7.18
N THR A 390 21.57 20.12 7.55
CA THR A 390 21.19 20.39 8.95
C THR A 390 19.82 19.82 9.32
N MET A 391 18.93 19.62 8.34
CA MET A 391 17.58 19.08 8.48
C MET A 391 17.31 18.06 7.36
N PRO A 392 18.00 16.90 7.35
CA PRO A 392 17.88 15.91 6.29
C PRO A 392 16.45 15.35 6.20
N TYR A 393 15.88 15.35 4.99
CA TYR A 393 14.52 14.83 4.76
C TYR A 393 14.50 13.29 4.71
N SER A 394 13.35 12.72 5.04
CA SER A 394 13.04 11.30 4.88
C SER A 394 11.77 11.08 4.06
N LEU A 395 11.70 9.94 3.37
CA LEU A 395 10.48 9.43 2.74
C LEU A 395 10.09 8.13 3.44
N ALA A 396 8.82 7.95 3.74
CA ALA A 396 8.30 6.72 4.33
C ALA A 396 6.91 6.39 3.79
N SER A 397 6.58 5.11 3.70
CA SER A 397 5.19 4.69 3.58
C SER A 397 4.46 4.85 4.92
N SER A 398 3.13 4.86 4.90
CA SER A 398 2.30 4.86 6.11
C SER A 398 2.63 3.68 7.02
N ASP A 399 2.94 2.53 6.40
CA ASP A 399 3.34 1.30 7.09
C ASP A 399 4.64 1.49 7.87
N ASP A 400 5.67 2.03 7.19
CA ASP A 400 6.94 2.34 7.82
C ASP A 400 6.81 3.45 8.88
N PHE A 401 5.95 4.45 8.66
CA PHE A 401 5.68 5.54 9.62
C PHE A 401 4.98 5.05 10.88
N GLU A 402 3.98 4.17 10.73
CA GLU A 402 3.28 3.49 11.82
C GLU A 402 4.26 2.74 12.74
N MET A 403 5.21 2.01 12.16
CA MET A 403 6.28 1.36 12.93
C MET A 403 7.22 2.39 13.57
N ALA A 404 7.60 3.42 12.82
CA ALA A 404 8.56 4.42 13.27
C ALA A 404 8.06 5.19 14.49
N ILE A 405 6.82 5.66 14.46
CA ILE A 405 6.26 6.44 15.57
C ILE A 405 6.11 5.60 16.84
N HIS A 406 5.85 4.30 16.71
CA HIS A 406 5.87 3.38 17.85
C HIS A 406 7.27 3.30 18.49
N VAL A 407 8.32 3.20 17.69
CA VAL A 407 9.69 3.18 18.22
C VAL A 407 10.07 4.55 18.81
N MET A 408 9.70 5.64 18.14
CA MET A 408 9.94 7.01 18.62
C MET A 408 9.25 7.27 19.97
N SER A 409 8.05 6.73 20.20
CA SER A 409 7.35 6.89 21.48
C SER A 409 8.04 6.16 22.64
N LYS A 410 8.94 5.22 22.34
CA LYS A 410 9.76 4.51 23.34
C LYS A 410 11.16 5.12 23.48
N ARG A 411 11.77 5.58 22.37
CA ARG A 411 13.20 5.94 22.30
C ARG A 411 13.48 7.43 22.04
N GLY A 412 12.45 8.19 21.72
CA GLY A 412 12.55 9.59 21.28
C GLY A 412 12.73 9.73 19.77
N ILE A 413 12.29 10.86 19.24
CA ILE A 413 12.31 11.21 17.81
C ILE A 413 13.76 11.29 17.32
N ASP A 414 14.64 12.00 18.03
CA ASP A 414 16.02 12.22 17.59
C ASP A 414 16.79 10.89 17.46
N THR A 415 16.64 9.99 18.44
CA THR A 415 17.28 8.67 18.42
C THR A 415 16.98 7.90 17.14
N VAL A 416 15.71 7.88 16.71
CA VAL A 416 15.29 7.14 15.52
C VAL A 416 15.68 7.86 14.23
N MET A 417 15.48 9.18 14.19
CA MET A 417 15.70 9.95 12.97
C MET A 417 17.18 10.23 12.70
N ALA A 418 18.01 10.42 13.72
CA ALA A 418 19.46 10.52 13.57
C ALA A 418 20.03 9.22 12.99
N GLU A 419 19.56 8.06 13.47
CA GLU A 419 19.94 6.75 12.93
C GLU A 419 19.51 6.62 11.46
N ARG A 420 18.26 6.98 11.15
CA ARG A 420 17.73 6.99 9.77
C ARG A 420 18.51 7.95 8.87
N CYS A 421 19.02 9.06 9.38
CA CYS A 421 19.73 10.08 8.60
C CYS A 421 21.25 9.90 8.59
N SER A 422 21.77 8.84 9.22
CA SER A 422 23.19 8.51 9.19
C SER A 422 23.70 8.26 7.77
N GLU A 423 25.00 8.44 7.56
CA GLU A 423 25.62 8.28 6.24
C GLU A 423 25.38 6.88 5.66
N GLU A 424 25.38 5.85 6.51
CA GLU A 424 25.14 4.46 6.13
C GLU A 424 23.66 4.19 5.77
N LYS A 425 22.72 4.72 6.56
CA LYS A 425 21.30 4.31 6.51
C LYS A 425 20.37 5.30 5.83
N ARG A 426 20.87 6.48 5.39
CA ARG A 426 20.03 7.51 4.75
C ARG A 426 19.31 7.06 3.46
N GLU A 427 19.83 6.03 2.79
CA GLU A 427 19.24 5.46 1.58
C GLU A 427 18.39 4.21 1.87
N TRP A 428 18.35 3.75 3.11
CA TRP A 428 17.56 2.57 3.47
C TRP A 428 16.08 2.92 3.55
N LEU A 429 15.23 1.93 3.28
CA LEU A 429 13.82 2.01 3.68
C LEU A 429 13.76 2.13 5.21
N LEU A 430 12.82 2.93 5.71
CA LEU A 430 12.71 3.20 7.14
C LEU A 430 12.44 1.91 7.92
N ALA A 431 11.60 1.01 7.43
CA ALA A 431 11.41 -0.32 8.03
C ALA A 431 12.71 -1.14 8.15
N GLY A 432 13.64 -0.98 7.21
CA GLY A 432 14.96 -1.62 7.26
C GLY A 432 15.81 -1.09 8.41
N VAL A 433 15.81 0.24 8.60
CA VAL A 433 16.48 0.90 9.74
C VAL A 433 15.89 0.45 11.06
N LEU A 434 14.55 0.43 11.16
CA LEU A 434 13.83 0.03 12.36
C LEU A 434 14.11 -1.43 12.73
N THR A 435 14.01 -2.33 11.76
CA THR A 435 14.27 -3.77 12.00
C THR A 435 15.73 -4.03 12.36
N ASN A 436 16.66 -3.26 11.81
CA ASN A 436 18.09 -3.45 12.08
C ASN A 436 18.52 -2.87 13.45
N SER A 437 17.96 -1.74 13.85
CA SER A 437 18.49 -0.94 14.97
C SER A 437 17.57 -0.89 16.18
N PHE A 438 16.29 -1.27 16.01
CA PHE A 438 15.22 -1.14 17.00
C PHE A 438 14.30 -2.38 17.00
N ALA A 439 14.88 -3.56 16.80
CA ALA A 439 14.12 -4.81 16.68
C ALA A 439 13.31 -5.14 17.94
N ASP A 440 13.87 -4.84 19.12
CA ASP A 440 13.24 -5.12 20.42
C ASP A 440 12.03 -4.21 20.65
N GLU A 441 12.10 -2.93 20.26
CA GLU A 441 10.95 -2.04 20.36
C GLU A 441 9.81 -2.45 19.44
N LEU A 442 10.16 -2.98 18.26
CA LEU A 442 9.19 -3.49 17.29
C LEU A 442 8.53 -4.78 17.74
N SER A 443 9.24 -5.70 18.42
CA SER A 443 8.63 -6.95 18.88
C SER A 443 7.48 -6.70 19.86
N ASP A 444 7.58 -5.61 20.61
CA ASP A 444 6.62 -5.18 21.62
C ASP A 444 5.63 -4.13 21.10
N ALA A 445 5.49 -4.01 19.78
CA ALA A 445 4.50 -3.11 19.21
C ALA A 445 3.08 -3.66 19.41
N GLU A 446 2.12 -2.76 19.58
CA GLU A 446 0.71 -3.10 19.75
C GLU A 446 -0.06 -2.67 18.50
N MET A 447 -1.15 -3.37 18.20
CA MET A 447 -2.06 -2.92 17.16
C MET A 447 -2.69 -1.59 17.57
N PHE A 448 -2.58 -0.57 16.72
CA PHE A 448 -3.11 0.75 17.05
C PHE A 448 -4.62 0.77 17.20
N PHE A 449 -5.35 0.04 16.36
CA PHE A 449 -6.81 0.06 16.35
C PHE A 449 -7.34 -1.38 16.46
N PRO A 450 -7.39 -2.00 17.65
CA PRO A 450 -8.05 -3.29 17.83
C PRO A 450 -9.57 -3.22 17.70
N GLU A 451 -10.17 -2.08 18.07
CA GLU A 451 -11.62 -1.92 18.21
C GLU A 451 -12.40 -2.08 16.90
N ILE A 452 -11.80 -1.72 15.76
CA ILE A 452 -12.38 -1.87 14.42
C ILE A 452 -12.77 -3.31 14.09
N TRP A 453 -12.11 -4.31 14.69
CA TRP A 453 -12.46 -5.71 14.48
C TRP A 453 -13.83 -6.03 15.05
N LYS A 454 -14.26 -5.35 16.12
CA LYS A 454 -15.61 -5.49 16.67
C LYS A 454 -16.67 -4.86 15.77
N GLU A 455 -16.31 -3.85 14.98
CA GLU A 455 -17.22 -3.22 14.01
C GLU A 455 -17.39 -4.10 12.76
N ILE A 456 -16.27 -4.62 12.25
CA ILE A 456 -16.23 -5.50 11.08
C ILE A 456 -16.86 -6.86 11.43
N ILE A 457 -16.50 -7.45 12.57
CA ILE A 457 -16.89 -8.77 13.06
C ILE A 457 -17.59 -8.62 14.44
N PRO A 458 -18.89 -8.30 14.50
CA PRO A 458 -19.58 -8.05 15.76
C PRO A 458 -19.67 -9.28 16.69
N GLU A 459 -19.52 -9.06 18.00
CA GLU A 459 -19.47 -10.07 19.08
C GLU A 459 -20.77 -10.90 19.24
N THR A 460 -21.88 -10.57 18.57
CA THR A 460 -23.02 -11.50 18.43
C THR A 460 -22.68 -12.77 17.63
N MET A 461 -21.40 -12.94 17.28
CA MET A 461 -20.76 -14.09 16.69
C MET A 461 -19.82 -14.86 17.66
N GLY A 462 -19.81 -14.52 18.95
CA GLY A 462 -19.15 -15.28 20.03
C GLY A 462 -20.16 -16.09 20.84
N ASP A 463 -19.86 -17.35 21.09
CA ASP A 463 -20.67 -18.35 21.82
C ASP A 463 -21.95 -18.84 21.10
N GLN A 464 -21.75 -19.65 20.04
CA GLN A 464 -22.58 -20.82 19.73
C GLN A 464 -21.92 -21.70 18.65
#